data_AF-A0A9E4EV52-F1
#
_entry.id   AF-A0A9E4EV52-F1
#
_cell.length_a   1.000
_cell.length_b   1.000
_cell.length_c   1.000
_cell.angle_alpha   90.00
_cell.angle_beta   90.00
_cell.angle_gamma   90.00
#
_symmetry.space_group_name_H-M   'P 1'
#
loop_
_entity.id
_entity.type
_entity.pdbx_description
1 polymer ?
#
loop_
_entity_poly.entity_id
_entity_poly.type
_entity_poly.pdbx_seq_one_letter_code
_entity_poly.pdbx_strand_id
1 'polypeptide(L)'
;MDLELKIKNFGPIDEATIQVGRFTVFAGPNNTGKTFVAKMLYSILSSRNKDHVRTFFAKVSSTIESNLQLFEQSGGIVVEESPLSSIRKGLQKIDSILRETFPSHPIQNEFDRLRAVHPELMAEIQGIRGHFQTLTKPSAIHGNLETSIDILEELFKDVAKAIVKGWQLRCYRNIHGNFQESDLLNFRGDGESPLYFNVQRVGELQLEKGSFAFIPDSQIVQNTFPETFYLESPLYWKLKSVLESIKIDPSSLFEGSLNGVPEYFYDMAVVLRRRRIEHPFTGIHEGLHNAIGGQISLNEAGDLEFHEKGKSIALSLTSAGVVNMGILALLIERGALDRGSFLFIDEPESNLHPAWQVEMAKFLFELARQGVNVLVSTHSMTILKWLEVHIKEKPKERELVRLNKFPPDAEWNDDMDAVMAEIKQSLTKPFSDLYIKGL
;
A
#
# COMPACT_ATOMS: atom_id res chain seq x y z
N MET A 1 -0.81 -2.89 17.41
CA MET A 1 0.53 -3.51 17.49
C MET A 1 1.47 -2.35 17.58
N ASP A 2 2.36 -2.33 18.57
CA ASP A 2 3.38 -1.29 18.60
C ASP A 2 4.56 -1.74 17.73
N LEU A 3 5.02 -0.84 16.87
CA LEU A 3 6.10 -1.03 15.92
C LEU A 3 7.11 0.09 16.12
N GLU A 4 8.38 -0.29 16.23
CA GLU A 4 9.49 0.64 16.11
C GLU A 4 9.94 0.75 14.65
N LEU A 5 10.23 1.99 14.22
CA LEU A 5 10.80 2.32 12.93
C LEU A 5 12.20 2.89 13.15
N LYS A 6 13.20 2.38 12.44
CA LYS A 6 14.53 2.97 12.39
C LYS A 6 14.83 3.44 10.98
N ILE A 7 15.19 4.71 10.84
CA ILE A 7 15.37 5.38 9.56
C ILE A 7 16.76 5.99 9.52
N LYS A 8 17.48 5.83 8.41
CA LYS A 8 18.70 6.59 8.12
C LYS A 8 18.73 7.05 6.67
N ASN A 9 19.24 8.26 6.45
CA ASN A 9 19.46 8.88 5.14
C ASN A 9 18.22 8.83 4.22
N PHE A 10 17.07 9.27 4.72
CA PHE A 10 15.81 9.24 3.97
C PHE A 10 15.11 10.61 3.95
N GLY A 11 15.10 11.24 2.79
CA GLY A 11 14.59 12.59 2.57
C GLY A 11 15.32 13.59 3.47
N PRO A 12 14.59 14.38 4.28
CA PRO A 12 15.21 15.32 5.23
C PRO A 12 15.67 14.68 6.55
N ILE A 13 15.68 13.34 6.65
CA ILE A 13 15.98 12.61 7.89
C ILE A 13 17.34 11.92 7.78
N ASP A 14 18.29 12.35 8.60
CA ASP A 14 19.62 11.73 8.70
C ASP A 14 19.57 10.42 9.52
N GLU A 15 19.01 10.47 10.73
CA GLU A 15 18.78 9.33 11.60
C GLU A 15 17.56 9.59 12.50
N ALA A 16 16.67 8.60 12.64
CA ALA A 16 15.51 8.70 13.51
C ALA A 16 15.01 7.35 14.01
N THR A 17 14.47 7.35 15.23
CA THR A 17 13.68 6.26 15.80
C THR A 17 12.24 6.75 16.04
N ILE A 18 11.26 6.10 15.43
CA ILE A 18 9.84 6.51 15.46
C ILE A 18 9.00 5.36 15.99
N GLN A 19 8.05 5.65 16.88
CA GLN A 19 7.10 4.66 17.38
C GLN A 19 5.75 4.77 16.68
N VAL A 20 5.22 3.63 16.23
CA VAL A 20 3.89 3.49 15.66
C VAL A 20 3.07 2.61 16.57
N GLY A 21 1.95 3.15 17.07
CA GLY A 21 0.99 2.43 17.90
C GLY A 21 -0.40 2.40 17.29
N ARG A 22 -1.42 2.23 18.13
CA ARG A 22 -2.83 2.18 17.70
C ARG A 22 -3.32 3.48 17.06
N PHE A 23 -3.01 4.62 17.68
CA PHE A 23 -3.26 5.95 17.16
C PHE A 23 -1.94 6.72 17.10
N THR A 24 -1.34 6.75 15.92
CA THR A 24 -0.04 7.38 15.68
C THR A 24 -0.24 8.75 15.07
N VAL A 25 0.42 9.77 15.61
CA VAL A 25 0.37 11.13 15.10
C VAL A 25 1.79 11.60 14.78
N PHE A 26 2.04 11.85 13.50
CA PHE A 26 3.24 12.53 13.00
C PHE A 26 2.89 14.02 12.89
N ALA A 27 3.49 14.85 13.73
CA ALA A 27 3.13 16.26 13.80
C ALA A 27 4.35 17.18 13.79
N GLY A 28 4.25 18.24 13.00
CA GLY A 28 5.32 19.21 12.82
C GLY A 28 5.15 20.05 11.55
N PRO A 29 6.03 21.04 11.32
CA PRO A 29 5.97 21.92 10.15
C PRO A 29 6.06 21.17 8.82
N ASN A 30 5.70 21.85 7.72
CA ASN A 30 5.85 21.30 6.37
C ASN A 30 7.32 21.04 6.03
N ASN A 31 7.56 20.13 5.08
CA ASN A 31 8.90 19.80 4.59
C ASN A 31 9.85 19.17 5.63
N THR A 32 9.31 18.45 6.62
CA THR A 32 10.06 17.79 7.70
C THR A 32 10.13 16.27 7.56
N GLY A 33 9.57 15.70 6.48
CA GLY A 33 9.61 14.26 6.21
C GLY A 33 8.36 13.46 6.61
N LYS A 34 7.33 14.07 7.21
CA LYS A 34 6.09 13.39 7.65
C LYS A 34 5.45 12.52 6.56
N THR A 35 5.11 13.13 5.42
CA THR A 35 4.52 12.44 4.26
C THR A 35 5.46 11.39 3.68
N PHE A 36 6.78 11.65 3.66
CA PHE A 36 7.77 10.69 3.15
C PHE A 36 7.79 9.42 4.01
N VAL A 37 7.87 9.56 5.34
CA VAL A 37 7.87 8.41 6.26
C VAL A 37 6.54 7.67 6.20
N ALA A 38 5.41 8.37 6.20
CA ALA A 38 4.09 7.76 6.09
C ALA A 38 3.93 6.97 4.78
N LYS A 39 4.32 7.54 3.64
CA LYS A 39 4.26 6.87 2.32
C LYS A 39 5.22 5.69 2.21
N MET A 40 6.42 5.79 2.77
CA MET A 40 7.39 4.68 2.78
C MET A 40 6.85 3.51 3.61
N LEU A 41 6.41 3.79 4.85
CA LEU A 41 5.83 2.77 5.71
C LEU A 41 4.60 2.13 5.05
N TYR A 42 3.68 2.93 4.50
CA TYR A 42 2.55 2.42 3.74
C TYR A 42 2.99 1.51 2.58
N SER A 43 4.00 1.91 1.80
CA SER A 43 4.46 1.15 0.64
C SER A 43 5.01 -0.22 1.04
N ILE A 44 5.74 -0.29 2.15
CA ILE A 44 6.24 -1.54 2.73
C ILE A 44 5.08 -2.40 3.24
N LEU A 45 4.18 -1.88 4.09
CA LEU A 45 3.10 -2.66 4.67
C LEU A 45 2.09 -3.16 3.61
N SER A 46 1.65 -2.26 2.73
CA SER A 46 0.68 -2.56 1.66
C SER A 46 1.22 -3.57 0.64
N SER A 47 2.55 -3.68 0.51
CA SER A 47 3.13 -4.66 -0.42
C SER A 47 2.82 -6.09 -0.02
N ARG A 48 2.49 -6.37 1.25
CA ARG A 48 2.00 -7.68 1.71
C ARG A 48 0.53 -7.94 1.35
N ASN A 49 -0.26 -6.92 1.06
CA ASN A 49 -1.69 -7.07 0.70
C ASN A 49 -1.92 -7.49 -0.76
N LYS A 50 -0.87 -7.91 -1.47
CA LYS A 50 -0.85 -8.17 -2.92
C LYS A 50 -0.54 -9.63 -3.21
N ASP A 51 -0.85 -10.07 -4.42
CA ASP A 51 -0.56 -11.44 -4.85
C ASP A 51 0.89 -11.52 -5.31
N HIS A 52 1.74 -12.14 -4.49
CA HIS A 52 3.17 -12.26 -4.75
C HIS A 52 3.48 -13.32 -5.79
N VAL A 53 2.68 -14.39 -5.81
CA VAL A 53 2.95 -15.61 -6.56
C VAL A 53 2.43 -15.48 -7.98
N ARG A 54 1.16 -15.12 -8.16
CA ARG A 54 0.52 -14.99 -9.47
C ARG A 54 1.10 -13.85 -10.28
N THR A 55 1.42 -12.72 -9.65
CA THR A 55 2.03 -11.58 -10.35
C THR A 55 3.40 -11.97 -10.93
N PHE A 56 4.21 -12.68 -10.14
CA PHE A 56 5.51 -13.14 -10.61
C PHE A 56 5.35 -14.23 -11.67
N PHE A 57 4.45 -15.19 -11.45
CA PHE A 57 4.13 -16.22 -12.44
C PHE A 57 3.67 -15.62 -13.77
N ALA A 58 2.78 -14.63 -13.76
CA ALA A 58 2.30 -13.97 -14.97
C ALA A 58 3.44 -13.32 -15.78
N LYS A 59 4.44 -12.71 -15.11
CA LYS A 59 5.63 -12.14 -15.75
C LYS A 59 6.52 -13.22 -16.39
N VAL A 60 6.75 -14.32 -15.69
CA VAL A 60 7.52 -15.46 -16.22
C VAL A 60 6.78 -16.11 -17.38
N SER A 61 5.48 -16.35 -17.21
CA SER A 61 4.60 -16.94 -18.22
C SER A 61 4.52 -16.08 -19.49
N SER A 62 4.44 -14.75 -19.39
CA SER A 62 4.44 -13.88 -20.57
C SER A 62 5.77 -13.89 -21.31
N THR A 63 6.89 -13.99 -20.58
CA THR A 63 8.24 -14.13 -21.15
C THR A 63 8.38 -15.46 -21.88
N ILE A 64 7.89 -16.55 -21.28
CA ILE A 64 7.85 -17.87 -21.91
C ILE A 64 7.00 -17.81 -23.19
N GLU A 65 5.79 -17.26 -23.13
CA GLU A 65 4.89 -17.15 -24.27
C GLU A 65 5.51 -16.35 -25.43
N SER A 66 6.19 -15.25 -25.13
CA SER A 66 6.90 -14.43 -26.13
C SER A 66 7.99 -15.25 -26.84
N ASN A 67 8.78 -16.02 -26.08
CA ASN A 67 9.82 -16.88 -26.64
C ASN A 67 9.23 -18.05 -27.45
N LEU A 68 8.12 -18.65 -27.01
CA LEU A 68 7.42 -19.70 -27.77
C LEU A 68 6.93 -19.16 -29.11
N GLN A 69 6.36 -17.95 -29.14
CA GLN A 69 5.90 -17.32 -30.37
C GLN A 69 7.05 -17.05 -31.35
N LEU A 70 8.20 -16.57 -30.86
CA LEU A 70 9.40 -16.41 -31.68
C LEU A 70 9.94 -17.76 -32.19
N PHE A 71 9.88 -18.80 -31.37
CA PHE A 71 10.29 -20.15 -31.75
C PHE A 71 9.43 -20.69 -32.91
N GLU A 72 8.10 -20.53 -32.84
CA GLU A 72 7.16 -20.91 -33.92
C GLU A 72 7.47 -20.20 -35.24
N GLN A 73 7.77 -18.90 -35.17
CA GLN A 73 8.13 -18.10 -36.35
C GLN A 73 9.46 -18.52 -36.98
N SER A 74 10.38 -19.11 -36.19
CA SER A 74 11.73 -19.47 -36.62
C SER A 74 11.85 -20.83 -37.33
N GLY A 75 10.83 -21.69 -37.30
CA GLY A 75 10.81 -22.87 -38.17
C GLY A 75 9.85 -24.01 -37.82
N GLY A 76 8.78 -24.15 -38.62
CA GLY A 76 8.18 -25.43 -38.98
C GLY A 76 6.82 -25.75 -38.34
N ILE A 77 5.80 -25.82 -39.20
CA ILE A 77 4.40 -26.30 -39.03
C ILE A 77 4.04 -26.83 -37.64
N VAL A 78 3.10 -26.12 -37.01
CA VAL A 78 2.35 -26.54 -35.83
C VAL A 78 1.56 -27.81 -36.15
N VAL A 79 1.93 -28.93 -35.54
CA VAL A 79 1.03 -30.09 -35.39
C VAL A 79 0.16 -29.84 -34.16
N GLU A 80 -1.13 -30.19 -34.20
CA GLU A 80 -2.10 -29.97 -33.11
C GLU A 80 -1.69 -30.61 -31.76
N GLU A 81 -0.70 -31.52 -31.77
CA GLU A 81 -0.03 -32.10 -30.60
C GLU A 81 1.48 -31.78 -30.55
N SER A 82 1.86 -30.54 -30.85
CA SER A 82 3.26 -30.11 -30.73
C SER A 82 3.69 -29.93 -29.26
N PRO A 83 4.99 -30.13 -28.92
CA PRO A 83 5.50 -29.84 -27.57
C PRO A 83 5.21 -28.40 -27.10
N LEU A 84 5.11 -27.44 -28.04
CA LEU A 84 4.76 -26.06 -27.76
C LEU A 84 3.32 -25.91 -27.24
N SER A 85 2.36 -26.65 -27.81
CA SER A 85 0.97 -26.63 -27.33
C SER A 85 0.85 -27.24 -25.93
N SER A 86 1.63 -28.27 -25.63
CA SER A 86 1.70 -28.85 -24.29
C SER A 86 2.30 -27.91 -23.25
N ILE A 87 3.36 -27.16 -23.60
CA ILE A 87 3.93 -26.13 -22.71
C ILE A 87 2.88 -25.06 -22.38
N ARG A 88 2.15 -24.56 -23.38
CA ARG A 88 1.07 -23.58 -23.17
C ARG A 88 -0.04 -24.11 -22.27
N LYS A 89 -0.48 -25.36 -22.48
CA LYS A 89 -1.49 -26.02 -21.64
C LYS A 89 -1.00 -26.11 -20.18
N GLY A 90 0.27 -26.45 -19.96
CA GLY A 90 0.87 -26.46 -18.63
C GLY A 90 0.84 -25.08 -17.96
N LEU A 91 1.23 -24.02 -18.68
CA LEU A 91 1.17 -22.65 -18.17
C LEU A 91 -0.26 -22.22 -17.83
N GLN A 92 -1.24 -22.54 -18.68
CA GLN A 92 -2.65 -22.26 -18.43
C GLN A 92 -3.18 -23.00 -17.20
N LYS A 93 -2.77 -24.26 -17.01
CA LYS A 93 -3.16 -25.03 -15.84
C LYS A 93 -2.56 -24.46 -14.56
N ILE A 94 -1.29 -24.05 -14.58
CA ILE A 94 -0.67 -23.33 -13.46
C ILE A 94 -1.43 -22.03 -13.15
N ASP A 95 -1.77 -21.21 -14.15
CA ASP A 95 -2.56 -19.99 -13.94
C ASP A 95 -3.92 -20.29 -13.31
N SER A 96 -4.60 -21.36 -13.74
CA SER A 96 -5.88 -21.80 -13.17
C SER A 96 -5.73 -22.20 -11.70
N ILE A 97 -4.75 -23.04 -11.37
CA ILE A 97 -4.45 -23.47 -9.99
C ILE A 97 -4.21 -22.25 -9.11
N LEU A 98 -3.37 -21.31 -9.57
CA LEU A 98 -3.07 -20.10 -8.79
C LEU A 98 -4.30 -19.20 -8.61
N ARG A 99 -5.14 -19.03 -9.63
CA ARG A 99 -6.40 -18.26 -9.53
C ARG A 99 -7.39 -18.86 -8.53
N GLU A 100 -7.54 -20.18 -8.53
CA GLU A 100 -8.41 -20.89 -7.59
C GLU A 100 -7.86 -20.84 -6.16
N THR A 101 -6.54 -20.89 -6.02
CA THR A 101 -5.85 -20.79 -4.72
C THR A 101 -5.98 -19.39 -4.12
N PHE A 102 -5.91 -18.36 -4.96
CA PHE A 102 -5.89 -16.94 -4.58
C PHE A 102 -7.07 -16.16 -5.22
N PRO A 103 -8.32 -16.42 -4.78
CA PRO A 103 -9.51 -15.86 -5.43
C PRO A 103 -9.73 -14.37 -5.14
N SER A 104 -9.21 -13.85 -4.02
CA SER A 104 -9.38 -12.45 -3.62
C SER A 104 -8.33 -11.95 -2.62
N HIS A 105 -8.19 -10.63 -2.52
CA HIS A 105 -7.35 -9.95 -1.52
C HIS A 105 -8.18 -9.44 -0.33
N PRO A 106 -7.59 -9.41 0.89
CA PRO A 106 -6.25 -9.88 1.24
C PRO A 106 -6.17 -11.41 1.26
N ILE A 107 -5.02 -11.99 0.88
CA ILE A 107 -4.86 -13.46 0.89
C ILE A 107 -4.59 -13.90 2.33
N GLN A 108 -5.56 -14.62 2.90
CA GLN A 108 -5.37 -15.26 4.20
C GLN A 108 -4.65 -16.59 4.04
N ASN A 109 -3.68 -16.87 4.92
CA ASN A 109 -2.91 -18.12 4.96
C ASN A 109 -2.25 -18.45 3.60
N GLU A 110 -1.72 -17.45 2.90
CA GLU A 110 -1.11 -17.60 1.57
C GLU A 110 -0.10 -18.74 1.52
N PHE A 111 0.74 -18.85 2.54
CA PHE A 111 1.75 -19.88 2.67
C PHE A 111 1.16 -21.29 2.71
N ASP A 112 0.14 -21.53 3.55
CA ASP A 112 -0.51 -22.84 3.66
C ASP A 112 -1.28 -23.21 2.39
N ARG A 113 -1.96 -22.22 1.78
CA ARG A 113 -2.66 -22.41 0.51
C ARG A 113 -1.70 -22.80 -0.61
N LEU A 114 -0.58 -22.07 -0.75
CA LEU A 114 0.42 -22.39 -1.77
C LEU A 114 1.06 -23.76 -1.52
N ARG A 115 1.34 -24.11 -0.25
CA ARG A 115 1.85 -25.43 0.13
C ARG A 115 0.89 -26.56 -0.24
N ALA A 116 -0.43 -26.34 -0.11
CA ALA A 116 -1.43 -27.34 -0.44
C ALA A 116 -1.43 -27.71 -1.93
N VAL A 117 -1.24 -26.72 -2.81
CA VAL A 117 -1.23 -26.92 -4.28
C VAL A 117 0.19 -27.13 -4.85
N HIS A 118 1.22 -26.97 -4.02
CA HIS A 118 2.63 -27.08 -4.43
C HIS A 118 2.97 -28.38 -5.19
N PRO A 119 2.53 -29.59 -4.77
CA PRO A 119 2.81 -30.81 -5.51
C PRO A 119 2.22 -30.81 -6.93
N GLU A 120 1.01 -30.26 -7.09
CA GLU A 120 0.36 -30.14 -8.39
C GLU A 120 1.08 -29.13 -9.29
N LEU A 121 1.44 -27.97 -8.75
CA LEU A 121 2.23 -26.96 -9.45
C LEU A 121 3.57 -27.53 -9.94
N MET A 122 4.29 -28.26 -9.09
CA MET A 122 5.58 -28.86 -9.45
C MET A 122 5.43 -29.93 -10.53
N ALA A 123 4.35 -30.72 -10.52
CA ALA A 123 4.07 -31.70 -11.56
C ALA A 123 3.87 -31.03 -12.93
N GLU A 124 3.11 -29.93 -12.99
CA GLU A 124 2.91 -29.16 -14.22
C GLU A 124 4.21 -28.54 -14.74
N ILE A 125 5.04 -27.98 -13.84
CA ILE A 125 6.33 -27.39 -14.21
C ILE A 125 7.29 -28.46 -14.75
N GLN A 126 7.35 -29.64 -14.12
CA GLN A 126 8.14 -30.75 -14.62
C GLN A 126 7.64 -31.25 -15.98
N GLY A 127 6.31 -31.26 -16.19
CA GLY A 127 5.71 -31.53 -17.50
C GLY A 127 6.16 -30.53 -18.57
N ILE A 128 6.15 -29.23 -18.25
CA ILE A 128 6.67 -28.17 -19.12
C ILE A 128 8.14 -28.43 -19.48
N ARG A 129 9.01 -28.73 -18.49
CA ARG A 129 10.42 -29.04 -18.75
C ARG A 129 10.58 -30.26 -19.65
N GLY A 130 9.82 -31.33 -19.39
CA GLY A 130 9.85 -32.54 -20.20
C GLY A 130 9.50 -32.26 -21.66
N HIS A 131 8.44 -31.49 -21.93
CA HIS A 131 8.07 -31.08 -23.28
C HIS A 131 9.13 -30.17 -23.93
N PHE A 132 9.70 -29.23 -23.18
CA PHE A 132 10.79 -28.37 -23.67
C PHE A 132 12.00 -29.19 -24.15
N GLN A 133 12.40 -30.22 -23.40
CA GLN A 133 13.55 -31.09 -23.77
C GLN A 133 13.34 -31.86 -25.07
N THR A 134 12.10 -32.05 -25.51
CA THR A 134 11.79 -32.68 -26.81
C THR A 134 11.93 -31.74 -28.00
N LEU A 135 12.10 -30.43 -27.77
CA LEU A 135 12.27 -29.44 -28.83
C LEU A 135 13.65 -29.62 -29.49
N THR A 136 13.65 -30.08 -30.74
CA THR A 136 14.88 -30.21 -31.52
C THR A 136 15.28 -28.85 -32.10
N LYS A 137 16.49 -28.38 -31.74
CA LYS A 137 17.37 -27.37 -32.36
C LYS A 137 17.91 -26.39 -31.30
N PRO A 138 19.22 -26.42 -31.01
CA PRO A 138 19.87 -25.33 -30.28
C PRO A 138 19.75 -24.03 -31.10
N SER A 139 19.13 -23.01 -30.51
CA SER A 139 19.07 -21.64 -31.02
C SER A 139 19.15 -20.68 -29.84
N ALA A 140 19.42 -19.40 -30.08
CA ALA A 140 19.37 -18.38 -29.02
C ALA A 140 18.00 -18.36 -28.31
N ILE A 141 16.91 -18.64 -29.04
CA ILE A 141 15.55 -18.73 -28.50
C ILE A 141 15.40 -19.95 -27.58
N HIS A 142 16.04 -21.08 -27.92
CA HIS A 142 16.04 -22.28 -27.08
C HIS A 142 16.70 -22.01 -25.71
N GLY A 143 17.86 -21.34 -25.69
CA GLY A 143 18.54 -20.97 -24.44
C GLY A 143 17.76 -19.95 -23.60
N ASN A 144 17.09 -18.97 -24.23
CA ASN A 144 16.21 -18.04 -23.53
C ASN A 144 15.00 -18.74 -22.90
N LEU A 145 14.42 -19.72 -23.61
CA LEU A 145 13.30 -20.52 -23.12
C LEU A 145 13.72 -21.43 -21.96
N GLU A 146 14.90 -22.06 -22.05
CA GLU A 146 15.52 -22.82 -20.96
C GLU A 146 15.67 -21.96 -19.70
N THR A 147 16.22 -20.76 -19.85
CA THR A 147 16.41 -19.80 -18.74
C THR A 147 15.08 -19.43 -18.08
N SER A 148 14.03 -19.17 -18.87
CA SER A 148 12.70 -18.84 -18.32
C SER A 148 12.05 -20.02 -17.58
N ILE A 149 12.26 -21.25 -18.05
CA ILE A 149 11.78 -22.46 -17.37
C ILE A 149 12.57 -22.71 -16.08
N ASP A 150 13.89 -22.48 -16.09
CA ASP A 150 14.72 -22.55 -14.88
C ASP A 150 14.24 -21.54 -13.83
N ILE A 151 13.91 -20.31 -14.23
CA ILE A 151 13.32 -19.29 -13.33
C ILE A 151 11.98 -19.76 -12.77
N LEU A 152 11.11 -20.36 -13.59
CA LEU A 152 9.82 -20.89 -13.15
C LEU A 152 10.00 -22.02 -12.12
N GLU A 153 10.95 -22.92 -12.33
CA GLU A 153 11.27 -23.97 -11.36
C GLU A 153 11.88 -23.42 -10.08
N GLU A 154 12.82 -22.50 -10.19
CA GLU A 154 13.46 -21.90 -9.03
C GLU A 154 12.44 -21.15 -8.16
N LEU A 155 11.44 -20.51 -8.80
CA LEU A 155 10.34 -19.85 -8.12
C LEU A 155 9.57 -20.82 -7.22
N PHE A 156 9.17 -21.98 -7.73
CA PHE A 156 8.34 -22.93 -6.99
C PHE A 156 9.14 -24.02 -6.26
N LYS A 157 10.47 -24.04 -6.34
CA LYS A 157 11.33 -24.99 -5.61
C LYS A 157 11.10 -24.92 -4.09
N ASP A 158 10.81 -23.73 -3.58
CA ASP A 158 10.51 -23.48 -2.16
C ASP A 158 9.41 -22.41 -2.06
N VAL A 159 8.26 -22.81 -1.52
CA VAL A 159 7.08 -21.96 -1.29
C VAL A 159 7.43 -20.68 -0.51
N ALA A 160 8.30 -20.78 0.50
CA ALA A 160 8.70 -19.62 1.29
C ALA A 160 9.51 -18.64 0.44
N LYS A 161 10.44 -19.15 -0.37
CA LYS A 161 11.25 -18.32 -1.28
C LYS A 161 10.40 -17.68 -2.37
N ALA A 162 9.38 -18.37 -2.88
CA ALA A 162 8.45 -17.81 -3.85
C ALA A 162 7.77 -16.55 -3.32
N ILE A 163 7.20 -16.65 -2.12
CA ILE A 163 6.51 -15.54 -1.45
C ILE A 163 7.48 -14.42 -1.12
N VAL A 164 8.67 -14.73 -0.58
CA VAL A 164 9.70 -13.73 -0.26
C VAL A 164 10.16 -12.97 -1.49
N LYS A 165 10.53 -13.66 -2.58
CA LYS A 165 10.95 -13.02 -3.84
C LYS A 165 9.83 -12.15 -4.44
N GLY A 166 8.60 -12.66 -4.45
CA GLY A 166 7.44 -11.90 -4.94
C GLY A 166 7.16 -10.66 -4.07
N TRP A 167 7.35 -10.77 -2.75
CA TRP A 167 7.20 -9.64 -1.83
C TRP A 167 8.29 -8.60 -2.01
N GLN A 168 9.55 -9.00 -2.17
CA GLN A 168 10.65 -8.09 -2.52
C GLN A 168 10.36 -7.27 -3.77
N LEU A 169 9.95 -7.96 -4.85
CA LEU A 169 9.57 -7.31 -6.10
C LEU A 169 8.37 -6.37 -5.91
N ARG A 170 7.37 -6.78 -5.13
CA ARG A 170 6.19 -5.94 -4.86
C ARG A 170 6.52 -4.73 -4.01
N CYS A 171 7.41 -4.87 -3.03
CA CYS A 171 7.88 -3.77 -2.19
C CYS A 171 8.56 -2.70 -3.07
N TYR A 172 9.50 -3.13 -3.92
CA TYR A 172 10.14 -2.27 -4.92
C TYR A 172 9.10 -1.51 -5.76
N ARG A 173 8.18 -2.24 -6.41
CA ARG A 173 7.15 -1.63 -7.28
C ARG A 173 6.21 -0.70 -6.52
N ASN A 174 5.82 -1.04 -5.29
CA ASN A 174 4.97 -0.18 -4.47
C ASN A 174 5.66 1.13 -4.11
N ILE A 175 6.95 1.11 -3.76
CA ILE A 175 7.68 2.33 -3.44
C ILE A 175 7.75 3.23 -4.68
N HIS A 176 8.21 2.72 -5.82
CA HIS A 176 8.23 3.48 -7.07
C HIS A 176 6.84 4.02 -7.45
N GLY A 177 5.82 3.16 -7.40
CA GLY A 177 4.45 3.50 -7.77
C GLY A 177 3.74 4.45 -6.79
N ASN A 178 4.10 4.49 -5.51
CA ASN A 178 3.47 5.41 -4.57
C ASN A 178 4.19 6.77 -4.52
N PHE A 179 5.51 6.77 -4.70
CA PHE A 179 6.27 8.01 -4.75
C PHE A 179 6.26 8.65 -6.14
N GLN A 180 5.91 7.91 -7.19
CA GLN A 180 6.03 8.36 -8.58
C GLN A 180 7.46 8.81 -8.90
N GLU A 181 8.43 8.03 -8.43
CA GLU A 181 9.86 8.27 -8.64
C GLU A 181 10.48 7.04 -9.30
N SER A 182 11.30 7.27 -10.32
CA SER A 182 12.00 6.23 -11.09
C SER A 182 13.36 5.89 -10.49
N ASP A 183 14.02 6.83 -9.82
CA ASP A 183 15.29 6.62 -9.14
C ASP A 183 15.14 6.87 -7.64
N LEU A 184 15.00 5.80 -6.86
CA LEU A 184 14.84 5.88 -5.41
C LEU A 184 16.07 6.49 -4.72
N LEU A 185 17.23 6.56 -5.39
CA LEU A 185 18.43 7.21 -4.84
C LEU A 185 18.22 8.71 -4.63
N ASN A 186 17.23 9.31 -5.31
CA ASN A 186 16.81 10.70 -5.08
C ASN A 186 16.25 10.92 -3.68
N PHE A 187 15.93 9.86 -2.93
CA PHE A 187 15.50 9.96 -1.55
C PHE A 187 16.66 10.03 -0.55
N ARG A 188 17.92 9.93 -0.97
CA ARG A 188 19.06 10.03 -0.06
C ARG A 188 19.37 11.49 0.25
N GLY A 189 19.44 11.84 1.53
CA GLY A 189 19.74 13.20 1.97
C GLY A 189 21.17 13.65 1.61
N ASP A 190 22.13 12.74 1.70
CA ASP A 190 23.56 13.02 1.44
C ASP A 190 24.04 12.58 0.04
N GLY A 191 23.22 11.84 -0.71
CA GLY A 191 23.54 11.33 -2.05
C GLY A 191 24.57 10.19 -2.11
N GLU A 192 25.16 9.80 -0.98
CA GLU A 192 26.26 8.82 -0.94
C GLU A 192 25.95 7.62 -0.05
N SER A 193 25.48 7.84 1.18
CA SER A 193 25.28 6.76 2.13
C SER A 193 24.10 5.86 1.76
N PRO A 194 24.07 4.60 2.22
CA PRO A 194 22.90 3.75 2.08
C PRO A 194 21.68 4.38 2.76
N LEU A 195 20.53 4.35 2.08
CA LEU A 195 19.24 4.58 2.72
C LEU A 195 18.88 3.31 3.49
N TYR A 196 18.51 3.49 4.75
CA TYR A 196 18.10 2.42 5.64
C TYR A 196 16.71 2.68 6.20
N PHE A 197 15.82 1.69 6.09
CA PHE A 197 14.49 1.77 6.67
C PHE A 197 14.10 0.41 7.25
N ASN A 198 14.10 0.29 8.57
CA ASN A 198 13.72 -0.93 9.28
C ASN A 198 12.38 -0.74 9.98
N VAL A 199 11.45 -1.65 9.70
CA VAL A 199 10.16 -1.72 10.37
C VAL A 199 10.18 -2.98 11.22
N GLN A 200 10.21 -2.79 12.54
CA GLN A 200 10.32 -3.89 13.49
C GLN A 200 9.24 -4.96 13.23
N ARG A 201 9.65 -6.23 13.15
CA ARG A 201 8.78 -7.40 12.87
C ARG A 201 8.14 -7.44 11.49
N VAL A 202 8.53 -6.55 10.57
CA VAL A 202 8.04 -6.53 9.19
C VAL A 202 9.17 -6.77 8.22
N GLY A 203 10.27 -6.02 8.32
CA GLY A 203 11.43 -6.22 7.47
C GLY A 203 12.37 -5.02 7.43
N GLU A 204 13.50 -5.24 6.78
CA GLU A 204 14.55 -4.26 6.60
C GLU A 204 14.73 -3.90 5.13
N LEU A 205 14.73 -2.61 4.84
CA LEU A 205 15.00 -2.05 3.53
C LEU A 205 16.37 -1.38 3.54
N GLN A 206 17.21 -1.74 2.57
CA GLN A 206 18.45 -1.06 2.26
C GLN A 206 18.47 -0.70 0.77
N LEU A 207 18.86 0.54 0.48
CA LEU A 207 19.02 1.03 -0.87
C LEU A 207 20.38 1.70 -1.02
N GLU A 208 21.14 1.22 -2.02
CA GLU A 208 22.45 1.72 -2.40
C GLU A 208 22.52 1.86 -3.91
N LYS A 209 23.60 2.49 -4.42
CA LYS A 209 23.76 2.70 -5.86
C LYS A 209 23.74 1.35 -6.61
N GLY A 210 22.70 1.14 -7.41
CA GLY A 210 22.51 -0.08 -8.20
C GLY A 210 22.04 -1.30 -7.40
N SER A 211 21.63 -1.14 -6.14
CA SER A 211 21.18 -2.25 -5.30
C SER A 211 19.95 -1.85 -4.48
N PHE A 212 18.89 -2.65 -4.58
CA PHE A 212 17.71 -2.59 -3.72
C PHE A 212 17.59 -3.92 -2.99
N ALA A 213 17.57 -3.88 -1.66
CA ALA A 213 17.36 -5.05 -0.83
C ALA A 213 16.22 -4.82 0.15
N PHE A 214 15.20 -5.65 0.09
CA PHE A 214 14.18 -5.76 1.13
C PHE A 214 14.26 -7.15 1.75
N ILE A 215 14.48 -7.23 3.07
CA ILE A 215 14.59 -8.49 3.80
C ILE A 215 13.37 -8.59 4.72
N PRO A 216 12.33 -9.34 4.34
CA PRO A 216 11.15 -9.48 5.17
C PRO A 216 11.45 -10.31 6.43
N ASP A 217 10.75 -10.01 7.52
CA ASP A 217 10.80 -10.81 8.73
C ASP A 217 10.11 -12.18 8.50
N SER A 218 10.75 -13.26 8.96
CA SER A 218 10.25 -14.61 8.73
C SER A 218 8.85 -14.88 9.31
N GLN A 219 8.47 -14.21 10.41
CA GLN A 219 7.18 -14.42 11.07
C GLN A 219 6.03 -13.84 10.26
N ILE A 220 6.21 -12.67 9.64
CA ILE A 220 5.17 -12.00 8.85
C ILE A 220 4.95 -12.69 7.49
N VAL A 221 5.96 -13.40 6.96
CA VAL A 221 5.81 -14.22 5.74
C VAL A 221 4.75 -15.31 5.94
N GLN A 222 4.69 -15.90 7.13
CA GLN A 222 3.82 -17.04 7.42
C GLN A 222 2.42 -16.63 7.89
N ASN A 223 2.22 -15.37 8.28
CA ASN A 223 0.97 -14.89 8.85
C ASN A 223 0.14 -14.08 7.84
N THR A 224 -1.17 -14.09 8.03
CA THR A 224 -2.07 -13.17 7.35
C THR A 224 -1.76 -11.75 7.80
N PHE A 225 -1.63 -10.83 6.84
CA PHE A 225 -1.37 -9.42 7.12
C PHE A 225 -2.62 -8.56 6.88
N PRO A 226 -2.99 -7.67 7.81
CA PRO A 226 -4.18 -6.85 7.67
C PRO A 226 -4.09 -5.86 6.50
N GLU A 227 -5.23 -5.43 5.95
CA GLU A 227 -5.24 -4.47 4.85
C GLU A 227 -4.72 -3.10 5.29
N THR A 228 -4.02 -2.43 4.37
CA THR A 228 -3.39 -1.13 4.57
C THR A 228 -3.96 -0.13 3.58
N PHE A 229 -4.48 0.99 4.06
CA PHE A 229 -5.10 2.05 3.27
C PHE A 229 -4.37 3.38 3.44
N TYR A 230 -4.33 4.20 2.39
CA TYR A 230 -3.73 5.54 2.41
C TYR A 230 -4.71 6.57 1.83
N LEU A 231 -5.16 7.50 2.67
CA LEU A 231 -5.97 8.64 2.27
C LEU A 231 -5.11 9.89 2.24
N GLU A 232 -5.09 10.56 1.10
CA GLU A 232 -4.35 11.81 0.90
C GLU A 232 -5.31 12.88 0.36
N SER A 233 -5.21 13.20 -0.94
CA SER A 233 -5.97 14.29 -1.53
C SER A 233 -7.38 13.84 -1.95
N PRO A 234 -8.44 14.58 -1.55
CA PRO A 234 -9.79 14.35 -2.06
C PRO A 234 -9.92 14.56 -3.57
N LEU A 235 -8.95 15.25 -4.19
CA LEU A 235 -8.97 15.55 -5.62
C LEU A 235 -8.91 14.28 -6.48
N TYR A 236 -8.16 13.25 -6.06
CA TYR A 236 -8.07 12.00 -6.80
C TYR A 236 -9.45 11.34 -6.97
N TRP A 237 -10.27 11.37 -5.93
CA TRP A 237 -11.61 10.79 -5.95
C TRP A 237 -12.57 11.56 -6.86
N LYS A 238 -12.45 12.89 -6.89
CA LYS A 238 -13.22 13.74 -7.81
C LYS A 238 -12.87 13.52 -9.28
N LEU A 239 -11.64 13.09 -9.56
CA LEU A 239 -11.14 12.79 -10.90
C LEU A 239 -11.08 11.29 -11.20
N LYS A 240 -11.68 10.44 -10.36
CA LYS A 240 -11.48 8.99 -10.39
C LYS A 240 -11.68 8.38 -11.77
N SER A 241 -12.79 8.69 -12.43
CA SER A 241 -13.12 8.11 -13.74
C SER A 241 -12.09 8.46 -14.83
N VAL A 242 -11.54 9.67 -14.79
CA VAL A 242 -10.46 10.10 -15.71
C VAL A 242 -9.15 9.41 -15.36
N LEU A 243 -8.78 9.35 -14.09
CA LEU A 243 -7.52 8.74 -13.66
C LEU A 243 -7.48 7.23 -13.91
N GLU A 244 -8.63 6.55 -13.83
CA GLU A 244 -8.75 5.13 -14.16
C GLU A 244 -8.71 4.87 -15.67
N SER A 245 -9.26 5.78 -16.50
CA SER A 245 -9.26 5.61 -17.96
C SER A 245 -7.89 5.81 -18.60
N ILE A 246 -7.00 6.58 -17.95
CA ILE A 246 -5.63 6.82 -18.40
C ILE A 246 -4.59 5.93 -17.69
N LYS A 247 -5.02 5.00 -16.81
CA LYS A 247 -4.10 4.11 -16.09
C LYS A 247 -3.30 3.29 -17.09
N ILE A 248 -1.97 3.37 -17.00
CA ILE A 248 -1.08 2.57 -17.85
C ILE A 248 -1.03 1.15 -17.27
N ASP A 249 -1.29 0.14 -18.10
CA ASP A 249 -1.19 -1.27 -17.69
C ASP A 249 0.28 -1.63 -17.43
N PRO A 250 0.66 -1.98 -16.20
CA PRO A 250 2.04 -2.32 -15.86
C PRO A 250 2.59 -3.57 -16.57
N SER A 251 1.73 -4.40 -17.20
CA SER A 251 2.18 -5.55 -17.99
C SER A 251 2.62 -5.19 -19.41
N SER A 252 2.36 -3.95 -19.86
CA SER A 252 2.55 -3.55 -21.27
C SER A 252 3.88 -2.87 -21.59
N LEU A 253 4.66 -2.40 -20.59
CA LEU A 253 5.91 -1.66 -20.79
C LEU A 253 6.91 -1.88 -19.63
N PHE A 254 8.19 -1.57 -19.90
CA PHE A 254 9.36 -1.69 -19.01
C PHE A 254 9.10 -1.47 -17.52
N GLU A 255 9.79 -2.25 -16.68
CA GLU A 255 9.91 -1.99 -15.24
C GLU A 255 10.35 -0.52 -15.01
N GLY A 256 9.45 0.31 -14.49
CA GLY A 256 9.71 1.74 -14.25
C GLY A 256 8.68 2.71 -14.83
N SER A 257 7.67 2.27 -15.57
CA SER A 257 6.60 3.18 -16.03
C SER A 257 5.77 3.70 -14.85
N LEU A 258 5.66 5.02 -14.75
CA LEU A 258 4.94 5.74 -13.70
C LEU A 258 3.60 6.26 -14.24
N ASN A 259 2.53 6.16 -13.43
CA ASN A 259 1.16 6.52 -13.82
C ASN A 259 0.83 8.02 -13.64
N GLY A 260 1.73 8.79 -13.03
CA GLY A 260 1.47 10.15 -12.55
C GLY A 260 0.54 10.22 -11.34
N VAL A 261 -0.02 9.09 -10.92
CA VAL A 261 -0.93 8.96 -9.76
C VAL A 261 -0.41 7.83 -8.86
N PRO A 262 -0.29 8.06 -7.54
CA PRO A 262 0.17 7.04 -6.61
C PRO A 262 -0.64 5.74 -6.66
N GLU A 263 0.03 4.58 -6.58
CA GLU A 263 -0.61 3.27 -6.72
C GLU A 263 -1.67 2.99 -5.64
N TYR A 264 -1.52 3.54 -4.43
CA TYR A 264 -2.52 3.42 -3.36
C TYR A 264 -3.91 3.93 -3.75
N PHE A 265 -3.99 4.92 -4.65
CA PHE A 265 -5.27 5.40 -5.16
C PHE A 265 -5.99 4.30 -5.95
N TYR A 266 -5.28 3.66 -6.88
CA TYR A 266 -5.86 2.58 -7.68
C TYR A 266 -6.19 1.35 -6.85
N ASP A 267 -5.34 1.04 -5.88
CA ASP A 267 -5.56 -0.05 -4.93
C ASP A 267 -6.86 0.15 -4.17
N MET A 268 -7.07 1.36 -3.65
CA MET A 268 -8.33 1.71 -2.99
C MET A 268 -9.52 1.72 -3.94
N ALA A 269 -9.37 2.22 -5.17
CA ALA A 269 -10.45 2.24 -6.16
C ALA A 269 -10.99 0.83 -6.50
N VAL A 270 -10.12 -0.20 -6.47
CA VAL A 270 -10.54 -1.60 -6.59
C VAL A 270 -11.33 -2.04 -5.35
N VAL A 271 -10.85 -1.70 -4.16
CA VAL A 271 -11.49 -2.05 -2.88
C VAL A 271 -12.88 -1.44 -2.75
N LEU A 272 -13.07 -0.19 -3.17
CA LEU A 272 -14.36 0.48 -3.07
C LEU A 272 -15.46 -0.19 -3.90
N ARG A 273 -15.10 -0.94 -4.96
CA ARG A 273 -16.06 -1.71 -5.79
C ARG A 273 -16.55 -2.99 -5.13
N ARG A 274 -16.01 -3.38 -3.97
CA ARG A 274 -16.48 -4.55 -3.22
C ARG A 274 -17.96 -4.38 -2.86
N ARG A 275 -18.64 -5.51 -2.64
CA ARG A 275 -20.02 -5.48 -2.17
C ARG A 275 -20.07 -4.91 -0.75
N ARG A 276 -21.17 -4.22 -0.44
CA ARG A 276 -21.47 -3.82 0.93
C ARG A 276 -21.57 -5.07 1.81
N ILE A 277 -21.03 -4.97 3.01
CA ILE A 277 -21.16 -6.02 4.03
C ILE A 277 -21.57 -5.41 5.38
N GLU A 278 -21.93 -6.27 6.33
CA GLU A 278 -22.05 -5.86 7.73
C GLU A 278 -20.66 -5.56 8.31
N HIS A 279 -20.56 -4.49 9.10
CA HIS A 279 -19.29 -4.01 9.64
C HIS A 279 -19.42 -3.64 11.12
N PRO A 280 -18.34 -3.78 11.92
CA PRO A 280 -18.39 -3.53 13.36
C PRO A 280 -18.45 -2.04 13.73
N PHE A 281 -18.16 -1.13 12.80
CA PHE A 281 -17.99 0.31 13.06
C PHE A 281 -19.27 1.13 12.81
N THR A 282 -20.45 0.61 13.16
CA THR A 282 -21.76 1.23 12.84
C THR A 282 -21.89 2.66 13.35
N GLY A 283 -21.52 2.94 14.60
CA GLY A 283 -21.61 4.29 15.16
C GLY A 283 -20.69 5.31 14.48
N ILE A 284 -19.50 4.88 14.04
CA ILE A 284 -18.56 5.74 13.30
C ILE A 284 -19.11 6.01 11.90
N HIS A 285 -19.60 4.98 11.22
CA HIS A 285 -20.21 5.06 9.91
C HIS A 285 -21.43 6.02 9.91
N GLU A 286 -22.36 5.85 10.85
CA GLU A 286 -23.51 6.76 11.01
C GLU A 286 -23.06 8.18 11.35
N GLY A 287 -22.07 8.34 12.22
CA GLY A 287 -21.49 9.64 12.56
C GLY A 287 -20.92 10.38 11.35
N LEU A 288 -20.19 9.67 10.48
CA LEU A 288 -19.64 10.23 9.24
C LEU A 288 -20.75 10.69 8.29
N HIS A 289 -21.79 9.89 8.10
CA HIS A 289 -22.94 10.23 7.25
C HIS A 289 -23.70 11.45 7.77
N ASN A 290 -23.92 11.52 9.10
CA ASN A 290 -24.55 12.64 9.75
C ASN A 290 -23.71 13.93 9.64
N ALA A 291 -22.38 13.82 9.77
CA ALA A 291 -21.48 14.97 9.67
C ALA A 291 -21.49 15.60 8.27
N ILE A 292 -21.55 14.79 7.22
CA ILE A 292 -21.59 15.26 5.82
C ILE A 292 -23.00 15.52 5.30
N GLY A 293 -24.05 15.12 6.03
CA GLY A 293 -25.45 15.31 5.66
C GLY A 293 -25.93 14.42 4.50
N GLY A 294 -25.24 13.32 4.23
CA GLY A 294 -25.51 12.44 3.09
C GLY A 294 -24.60 11.22 3.05
N GLN A 295 -24.53 10.56 1.90
CA GLN A 295 -23.69 9.36 1.72
C GLN A 295 -23.04 9.31 0.34
N ILE A 296 -21.83 8.76 0.26
CA ILE A 296 -21.20 8.43 -1.02
C ILE A 296 -21.52 6.98 -1.36
N SER A 297 -21.92 6.72 -2.60
CA SER A 297 -22.04 5.35 -3.13
C SER A 297 -21.56 5.26 -4.57
N LEU A 298 -21.43 4.02 -5.06
CA LEU A 298 -21.12 3.75 -6.45
C LEU A 298 -22.42 3.57 -7.25
N ASN A 299 -22.51 4.18 -8.42
CA ASN A 299 -23.58 3.91 -9.38
C ASN A 299 -23.31 2.61 -10.18
N GLU A 300 -24.22 2.25 -11.09
CA GLU A 300 -24.09 1.03 -11.92
C GLU A 300 -22.84 1.03 -12.82
N ALA A 301 -22.35 2.21 -13.22
CA ALA A 301 -21.13 2.36 -14.00
C ALA A 301 -19.84 2.25 -13.13
N GLY A 302 -19.97 2.24 -11.79
CA GLY A 302 -18.84 2.24 -10.87
C GLY A 302 -18.24 3.62 -10.61
N ASP A 303 -18.97 4.69 -10.93
CA ASP A 303 -18.63 6.06 -10.57
C ASP A 303 -19.16 6.41 -9.18
N LEU A 304 -18.44 7.29 -8.48
CA LEU A 304 -18.80 7.76 -7.15
C LEU A 304 -19.80 8.91 -7.24
N GLU A 305 -20.91 8.78 -6.52
CA GLU A 305 -21.98 9.77 -6.41
C GLU A 305 -22.26 10.10 -4.93
N PHE A 306 -22.59 11.35 -4.66
CA PHE A 306 -23.03 11.78 -3.34
C PHE A 306 -24.55 11.93 -3.33
N HIS A 307 -25.19 11.30 -2.36
CA HIS A 307 -26.64 11.33 -2.19
C HIS A 307 -27.02 12.14 -0.95
N GLU A 308 -27.78 13.21 -1.16
CA GLU A 308 -28.34 14.06 -0.12
C GLU A 308 -29.83 14.31 -0.41
N LYS A 309 -30.69 14.07 0.59
CA LYS A 309 -32.14 14.41 0.52
C LYS A 309 -32.84 13.91 -0.75
N GLY A 310 -32.49 12.69 -1.20
CA GLY A 310 -33.06 12.07 -2.40
C GLY A 310 -32.51 12.57 -3.74
N LYS A 311 -31.50 13.44 -3.74
CA LYS A 311 -30.80 13.89 -4.96
C LYS A 311 -29.46 13.18 -5.07
N SER A 312 -29.11 12.75 -6.29
CA SER A 312 -27.74 12.34 -6.62
C SER A 312 -26.96 13.53 -7.17
N ILE A 313 -25.75 13.72 -6.68
CA ILE A 313 -24.84 14.80 -7.02
C ILE A 313 -23.50 14.17 -7.42
N ALA A 314 -22.98 14.56 -8.58
CA ALA A 314 -21.64 14.14 -9.02
C ALA A 314 -20.59 14.58 -7.99
N LEU A 315 -19.63 13.68 -7.66
CA LEU A 315 -18.64 13.95 -6.62
C LEU A 315 -17.78 15.19 -6.92
N SER A 316 -17.57 15.51 -8.20
CA SER A 316 -16.87 16.71 -8.66
C SER A 316 -17.51 18.03 -8.16
N LEU A 317 -18.82 18.03 -7.93
CA LEU A 317 -19.60 19.19 -7.45
C LEU A 317 -19.68 19.29 -5.91
N THR A 318 -19.16 18.30 -5.18
CA THR A 318 -19.20 18.28 -3.70
C THR A 318 -18.02 19.03 -3.08
N SER A 319 -18.07 19.32 -1.77
CA SER A 319 -16.91 19.88 -1.07
C SER A 319 -15.84 18.80 -0.83
N ALA A 320 -14.56 19.20 -0.75
CA ALA A 320 -13.46 18.28 -0.47
C ALA A 320 -13.61 17.55 0.89
N GLY A 321 -14.20 18.21 1.89
CA GLY A 321 -14.50 17.59 3.18
C GLY A 321 -15.54 16.47 3.10
N VAL A 322 -16.58 16.63 2.28
CA VAL A 322 -17.57 15.57 2.01
C VAL A 322 -16.89 14.36 1.39
N VAL A 323 -15.94 14.57 0.47
CA VAL A 323 -15.17 13.49 -0.15
C VAL A 323 -14.35 12.72 0.89
N ASN A 324 -13.53 13.39 1.70
CA ASN A 324 -12.65 12.70 2.66
C ASN A 324 -13.44 11.86 3.67
N MET A 325 -14.46 12.44 4.31
CA MET A 325 -15.29 11.71 5.27
C MET A 325 -16.15 10.64 4.61
N GLY A 326 -16.68 10.91 3.42
CA GLY A 326 -17.51 9.96 2.69
C GLY A 326 -16.73 8.76 2.15
N ILE A 327 -15.48 8.93 1.72
CA ILE A 327 -14.62 7.81 1.32
C ILE A 327 -14.25 6.94 2.53
N LEU A 328 -13.99 7.56 3.70
CA LEU A 328 -13.78 6.81 4.94
C LEU A 328 -15.02 5.99 5.33
N ALA A 329 -16.21 6.59 5.24
CA ALA A 329 -17.46 5.88 5.48
C ALA A 329 -17.66 4.73 4.48
N LEU A 330 -17.37 4.98 3.21
CA LEU A 330 -17.46 3.97 2.16
C LEU A 330 -16.49 2.81 2.43
N LEU A 331 -15.25 3.05 2.85
CA LEU A 331 -14.31 1.97 3.21
C LEU A 331 -14.85 1.05 4.32
N ILE A 332 -15.53 1.64 5.31
CA ILE A 332 -16.20 0.91 6.39
C ILE A 332 -17.38 0.11 5.82
N GLU A 333 -18.22 0.72 4.98
CA GLU A 333 -19.39 0.09 4.36
C GLU A 333 -19.00 -1.13 3.49
N ARG A 334 -17.83 -1.06 2.83
CA ARG A 334 -17.28 -2.14 1.99
C ARG A 334 -16.60 -3.24 2.80
N GLY A 335 -16.53 -3.09 4.13
CA GLY A 335 -15.85 -4.01 5.04
C GLY A 335 -14.36 -4.15 4.79
N ALA A 336 -13.77 -3.18 4.09
CA ALA A 336 -12.36 -3.17 3.79
C ALA A 336 -11.57 -2.67 5.00
N LEU A 337 -12.07 -1.62 5.64
CA LEU A 337 -11.54 -1.17 6.90
C LEU A 337 -12.16 -2.00 8.03
N ASP A 338 -11.37 -2.89 8.61
CA ASP A 338 -11.76 -3.76 9.75
C ASP A 338 -10.68 -3.78 10.86
N ARG A 339 -10.93 -4.46 11.98
CA ARG A 339 -9.98 -4.67 13.07
C ARG A 339 -8.66 -5.22 12.56
N GLY A 340 -7.57 -4.59 12.97
CA GLY A 340 -6.21 -4.90 12.55
C GLY A 340 -5.73 -4.09 11.35
N SER A 341 -6.64 -3.55 10.53
CA SER A 341 -6.29 -2.74 9.34
C SER A 341 -5.41 -1.56 9.70
N PHE A 342 -4.54 -1.16 8.79
CA PHE A 342 -3.78 0.08 8.88
C PHE A 342 -4.45 1.16 8.05
N LEU A 343 -4.68 2.33 8.63
CA LEU A 343 -5.25 3.49 7.98
C LEU A 343 -4.30 4.67 8.12
N PHE A 344 -3.67 5.03 7.01
CA PHE A 344 -2.82 6.20 6.89
C PHE A 344 -3.66 7.35 6.35
N ILE A 345 -3.60 8.50 6.99
CA ILE A 345 -4.25 9.72 6.51
C ILE A 345 -3.27 10.87 6.59
N ASP A 346 -3.01 11.48 5.43
CA ASP A 346 -2.17 12.67 5.33
C ASP A 346 -3.04 13.93 5.35
N GLU A 347 -2.72 14.83 6.28
CA GLU A 347 -3.42 16.08 6.53
C GLU A 347 -4.95 15.92 6.57
N PRO A 348 -5.51 15.09 7.48
CA PRO A 348 -6.96 14.89 7.59
C PRO A 348 -7.74 16.20 7.78
N GLU A 349 -7.11 17.25 8.31
CA GLU A 349 -7.65 18.60 8.47
C GLU A 349 -7.82 19.36 7.14
N SER A 350 -7.10 18.95 6.09
CA SER A 350 -6.98 19.71 4.85
C SER A 350 -8.34 19.79 4.16
N ASN A 351 -8.76 21.00 3.81
CA ASN A 351 -10.06 21.32 3.23
C ASN A 351 -11.29 20.98 4.11
N LEU A 352 -11.11 20.75 5.42
CA LEU A 352 -12.21 20.63 6.38
C LEU A 352 -12.54 21.95 7.06
N HIS A 353 -13.83 22.22 7.24
CA HIS A 353 -14.30 23.27 8.15
C HIS A 353 -13.81 22.98 9.59
N PRO A 354 -13.48 23.99 10.42
CA PRO A 354 -12.93 23.77 11.77
C PRO A 354 -13.73 22.78 12.64
N ALA A 355 -15.06 22.85 12.62
CA ALA A 355 -15.91 21.89 13.32
C ALA A 355 -15.70 20.44 12.86
N TRP A 356 -15.52 20.23 11.56
CA TRP A 356 -15.27 18.91 10.97
C TRP A 356 -13.85 18.40 11.25
N GLN A 357 -12.87 19.27 11.49
CA GLN A 357 -11.53 18.83 11.92
C GLN A 357 -11.61 18.13 13.28
N VAL A 358 -12.44 18.65 14.20
CA VAL A 358 -12.67 18.04 15.51
C VAL A 358 -13.39 16.71 15.37
N GLU A 359 -14.45 16.64 14.54
CA GLU A 359 -15.16 15.38 14.29
C GLU A 359 -14.29 14.33 13.60
N MET A 360 -13.47 14.74 12.62
CA MET A 360 -12.50 13.85 11.98
C MET A 360 -11.54 13.24 13.01
N ALA A 361 -10.95 14.07 13.89
CA ALA A 361 -10.05 13.58 14.92
C ALA A 361 -10.73 12.55 15.85
N LYS A 362 -11.99 12.79 16.24
CA LYS A 362 -12.80 11.84 17.03
C LYS A 362 -13.04 10.53 16.28
N PHE A 363 -13.46 10.57 15.01
CA PHE A 363 -13.73 9.35 14.24
C PHE A 363 -12.47 8.51 14.05
N LEU A 364 -11.33 9.14 13.75
CA LEU A 364 -10.05 8.45 13.58
C LEU A 364 -9.57 7.81 14.88
N PHE A 365 -9.72 8.52 16.01
CA PHE A 365 -9.37 7.95 17.30
C PHE A 365 -10.32 6.81 17.70
N GLU A 366 -11.62 6.93 17.42
CA GLU A 366 -12.58 5.87 17.73
C GLU A 366 -12.33 4.61 16.88
N LEU A 367 -11.92 4.75 15.61
CA LEU A 367 -11.42 3.64 14.81
C LEU A 367 -10.21 2.97 15.48
N ALA A 368 -9.27 3.77 15.98
CA ALA A 368 -8.10 3.23 16.69
C ALA A 368 -8.49 2.48 17.97
N ARG A 369 -9.43 3.04 18.76
CA ARG A 369 -9.98 2.43 19.97
C ARG A 369 -10.67 1.09 19.68
N GLN A 370 -11.33 0.98 18.53
CA GLN A 370 -11.99 -0.25 18.10
C GLN A 370 -11.07 -1.23 17.34
N GLY A 371 -9.77 -0.95 17.30
CA GLY A 371 -8.76 -1.91 16.84
C GLY A 371 -8.29 -1.71 15.40
N VAL A 372 -8.48 -0.53 14.79
CA VAL A 372 -7.75 -0.11 13.59
C VAL A 372 -6.40 0.50 14.00
N ASN A 373 -5.35 0.35 13.21
CA ASN A 373 -4.06 1.03 13.44
C ASN A 373 -4.10 2.31 12.59
N VAL A 374 -4.32 3.46 13.22
CA VAL A 374 -4.49 4.73 12.53
C VAL A 374 -3.21 5.54 12.62
N LEU A 375 -2.71 6.02 11.49
CA LEU A 375 -1.58 6.93 11.41
C LEU A 375 -2.02 8.22 10.73
N VAL A 376 -1.84 9.33 11.43
CA VAL A 376 -2.15 10.67 10.95
C VAL A 376 -0.86 11.47 10.79
N SER A 377 -0.63 12.02 9.61
CA SER A 377 0.35 13.10 9.39
C SER A 377 -0.41 14.42 9.40
N THR A 378 0.02 15.39 10.22
CA THR A 378 -0.73 16.64 10.41
C THR A 378 0.19 17.81 10.74
N HIS A 379 -0.28 19.01 10.39
CA HIS A 379 0.26 20.29 10.88
C HIS A 379 -0.82 21.08 11.67
N SER A 380 -1.94 20.43 12.01
CA SER A 380 -3.10 21.05 12.63
C SER A 380 -2.96 21.23 14.14
N MET A 381 -2.99 22.50 14.55
CA MET A 381 -3.16 22.86 15.97
C MET A 381 -4.47 22.34 16.54
N THR A 382 -5.54 22.28 15.74
CA THR A 382 -6.87 21.81 16.16
C THR A 382 -6.82 20.33 16.56
N ILE A 383 -6.22 19.48 15.73
CA ILE A 383 -6.10 18.03 16.01
C ILE A 383 -5.23 17.80 17.24
N LEU A 384 -4.09 18.49 17.33
CA LEU A 384 -3.21 18.41 18.50
C LEU A 384 -3.88 18.90 19.77
N LYS A 385 -4.69 19.96 19.69
CA LYS A 385 -5.44 20.48 20.83
C LYS A 385 -6.54 19.52 21.27
N TRP A 386 -7.27 18.96 20.31
CA TRP A 386 -8.27 17.95 20.58
C TRP A 386 -7.65 16.73 21.29
N LEU A 387 -6.52 16.23 20.78
CA LEU A 387 -5.80 15.09 21.37
C LEU A 387 -5.35 15.39 22.81
N GLU A 388 -4.80 16.59 23.06
CA GLU A 388 -4.40 17.02 24.39
C GLU A 388 -5.58 17.02 25.38
N VAL A 389 -6.72 17.58 24.98
CA VAL A 389 -7.93 17.63 25.82
C VAL A 389 -8.45 16.22 26.08
N HIS A 390 -8.55 15.40 25.03
CA HIS A 390 -9.07 14.04 25.10
C HIS A 390 -8.25 13.17 26.05
N ILE A 391 -6.91 13.24 25.98
CA ILE A 391 -6.03 12.47 26.88
C ILE A 391 -6.11 12.99 28.32
N LYS A 392 -6.25 14.30 28.54
CA LYS A 392 -6.45 14.87 29.88
C LYS A 392 -7.76 14.39 30.51
N GLU A 393 -8.83 14.31 29.73
CA GLU A 393 -10.13 13.81 30.18
C GLU A 393 -10.13 12.29 30.37
N LYS A 394 -9.36 11.56 29.56
CA LYS A 394 -9.28 10.09 29.59
C LYS A 394 -7.82 9.59 29.63
N PRO A 395 -7.12 9.70 30.78
CA PRO A 395 -5.70 9.39 30.88
C PRO A 395 -5.32 7.97 30.48
N LYS A 396 -6.20 6.98 30.72
CA LYS A 396 -5.97 5.57 30.34
C LYS A 396 -5.84 5.38 28.82
N GLU A 397 -6.48 6.25 28.04
CA GLU A 397 -6.44 6.14 26.58
C GLU A 397 -5.12 6.68 25.99
N ARG A 398 -4.25 7.31 26.81
CA ARG A 398 -2.87 7.69 26.42
C ARG A 398 -2.05 6.51 25.91
N GLU A 399 -2.28 5.31 26.45
CA GLU A 399 -1.55 4.08 26.06
C GLU A 399 -1.74 3.73 24.58
N LEU A 400 -2.86 4.15 23.96
CA LEU A 400 -3.15 3.93 22.55
C LEU A 400 -2.39 4.88 21.62
N VAL A 401 -1.84 5.97 22.15
CA VAL A 401 -1.33 7.09 21.37
C VAL A 401 0.20 7.03 21.25
N ARG A 402 0.71 7.23 20.04
CA ARG A 402 2.14 7.51 19.81
C ARG A 402 2.26 8.83 19.07
N LEU A 403 2.73 9.86 19.77
CA LEU A 403 2.98 11.18 19.21
C LEU A 403 4.46 11.28 18.82
N ASN A 404 4.73 11.59 17.56
CA ASN A 404 6.09 11.76 17.04
C ASN A 404 6.22 13.17 16.48
N LYS A 405 7.19 13.93 17.03
CA LYS A 405 7.56 15.25 16.53
C LYS A 405 8.29 15.12 15.20
N PHE A 406 8.02 16.06 14.29
CA PHE A 406 8.77 16.24 13.05
C PHE A 406 9.34 17.67 12.95
N PRO A 407 10.61 17.86 12.55
CA PRO A 407 11.58 16.82 12.18
C PRO A 407 11.89 15.89 13.38
N PRO A 408 12.10 14.58 13.12
CA PRO A 408 12.27 13.61 14.18
C PRO A 408 13.66 13.71 14.81
N ASP A 409 13.74 13.36 16.09
CA ASP A 409 15.01 13.19 16.79
C ASP A 409 15.58 11.78 16.52
N ALA A 410 16.88 11.60 16.77
CA ALA A 410 17.55 10.30 16.58
C ALA A 410 16.96 9.20 17.49
N GLU A 411 16.58 9.58 18.71
CA GLU A 411 15.93 8.71 19.69
C GLU A 411 14.46 9.12 19.87
N TRP A 412 13.62 8.14 20.19
CA TRP A 412 12.21 8.40 20.46
C TRP A 412 12.02 8.96 21.87
N ASN A 413 11.25 10.05 21.99
CA ASN A 413 10.86 10.66 23.25
C ASN A 413 9.45 10.21 23.66
N ASP A 414 9.35 9.52 24.81
CA ASP A 414 8.10 8.99 25.36
C ASP A 414 7.31 10.02 26.22
N ASP A 415 7.93 11.16 26.56
CA ASP A 415 7.25 12.28 27.21
C ASP A 415 6.38 13.04 26.21
N MET A 416 5.18 12.51 26.00
CA MET A 416 4.17 13.08 25.13
C MET A 416 3.79 14.53 25.49
N ASP A 417 3.86 14.94 26.76
CA ASP A 417 3.49 16.31 27.15
C ASP A 417 4.58 17.30 26.72
N ALA A 418 5.86 16.94 26.90
CA ALA A 418 6.99 17.70 26.38
C ALA A 418 6.98 17.76 24.85
N VAL A 419 6.83 16.60 24.19
CA VAL A 419 6.74 16.50 22.72
C VAL A 419 5.60 17.35 22.16
N MET A 420 4.42 17.30 22.79
CA MET A 420 3.27 18.12 22.40
C MET A 420 3.56 19.61 22.53
N ALA A 421 4.23 20.05 23.59
CA ALA A 421 4.60 21.45 23.79
C ALA A 421 5.57 21.95 22.72
N GLU A 422 6.60 21.16 22.39
CA GLU A 422 7.58 21.46 21.34
C GLU A 422 6.93 21.60 19.96
N ILE A 423 6.07 20.64 19.59
CA ILE A 423 5.34 20.67 18.32
C ILE A 423 4.49 21.94 18.25
N LYS A 424 3.74 22.24 19.31
CA LYS A 424 2.88 23.43 19.34
C LYS A 424 3.67 24.70 19.18
N GLN A 425 4.77 24.84 19.92
CA GLN A 425 5.67 25.99 19.82
C GLN A 425 6.20 26.16 18.40
N SER A 426 6.63 25.07 17.76
CA SER A 426 7.11 25.10 16.38
C SER A 426 6.04 25.54 15.38
N LEU A 427 4.78 25.12 15.58
CA LEU A 427 3.67 25.46 14.68
C LEU A 427 3.13 26.88 14.91
N THR A 428 3.19 27.41 16.15
CA THR A 428 2.71 28.77 16.46
C THR A 428 3.73 29.86 16.19
N LYS A 429 5.03 29.54 16.12
CA LYS A 429 6.11 30.53 15.95
C LYS A 429 5.85 31.54 14.83
N PRO A 430 5.43 31.16 13.61
CA PRO A 430 5.16 32.13 12.54
C PRO A 430 4.08 33.15 12.90
N PHE A 431 3.06 32.73 13.66
CA PHE A 431 2.00 33.63 14.13
C PHE A 431 2.52 34.55 15.23
N SER A 432 3.25 34.01 16.20
CA SER A 432 3.89 34.81 17.26
C SER A 432 4.81 35.89 16.68
N ASP A 433 5.64 35.54 15.70
CA ASP A 433 6.54 36.47 15.01
C ASP A 433 5.77 37.57 14.27
N LEU A 434 4.60 37.26 13.69
CA LEU A 434 3.72 38.23 13.04
C LEU A 434 3.14 39.23 14.05
N TYR A 435 2.67 38.76 15.20
CA TYR A 435 2.15 39.62 16.26
C TYR A 435 3.25 40.54 16.81
N ILE A 436 4.47 40.02 17.01
CA ILE A 436 5.61 40.81 17.50
C ILE A 436 6.00 41.90 16.49
N LYS A 437 6.02 41.60 15.19
CA LYS A 437 6.32 42.60 14.14
C LYS A 437 5.28 43.72 14.04
N GLY A 438 4.07 43.50 14.54
CA GLY A 438 2.99 44.48 14.56
C GLY A 438 2.97 45.38 15.79
N LEU A 439 3.83 45.12 16.78
CA LEU A 439 4.09 45.97 17.95
C LEU A 439 5.25 46.92 17.66
#